data_AF-A0A127QAB1-F1
#
_entry.id   AF-A0A127QAB1-F1
#
_cell.length_a   1.000
_cell.length_b   1.000
_cell.length_c   1.000
_cell.angle_alpha   90.00
_cell.angle_beta   90.00
_cell.angle_gamma   90.00
#
_symmetry.space_group_name_H-M   'P 1'
#
loop_
_entity.id
_entity.type
_entity.pdbx_description
1 polymer ?
#
loop_
_entity_poly.entity_id
_entity_poly.type
_entity_poly.pdbx_seq_one_letter_code
_entity_poly.pdbx_strand_id
1 'polypeptide(L)' 'MDVCKIAPGIYQYTAIDDCTRYKVLRLFRRRTASNTMEFFGAVIEEMPFAIQ' A
#
# COMPACT_ATOMS: atom_id res chain seq x y z
N MET A 1 4.09 -6.40 -2.05
CA MET A 1 3.44 -5.10 -2.20
C MET A 1 3.11 -4.89 -3.67
N ASP A 2 1.92 -4.39 -3.99
CA ASP A 2 1.47 -4.17 -5.37
C ASP A 2 0.64 -2.90 -5.52
N VAL A 3 0.57 -2.39 -6.75
CA VAL A 3 -0.27 -1.24 -7.13
C VAL A 3 -1.10 -1.58 -8.36
N CYS A 4 -2.43 -1.60 -8.19
CA CYS A 4 -3.36 -1.91 -9.25
C CYS A 4 -4.28 -0.72 -9.56
N LYS A 5 -4.50 -0.41 -10.84
CA LYS A 5 -5.50 0.58 -11.26
C LYS A 5 -6.87 -0.10 -11.29
N ILE A 6 -7.74 0.24 -10.35
CA ILE A 6 -9.05 -0.40 -10.20
C ILE A 6 -10.18 0.38 -10.91
N ALA A 7 -9.97 1.67 -11.19
CA ALA A 7 -10.88 2.50 -11.97
C ALA A 7 -10.13 3.70 -12.60
N PRO A 8 -10.74 4.47 -13.53
CA PRO A 8 -10.15 5.71 -14.04
C PRO A 8 -9.79 6.66 -12.89
N GLY A 9 -8.50 6.96 -12.75
CA GLY A 9 -8.00 7.84 -11.68
C GLY A 9 -8.06 7.24 -10.27
N ILE A 10 -8.17 5.92 -10.13
CA ILE A 10 -8.13 5.23 -8.83
C ILE A 10 -7.09 4.12 -8.88
N TYR A 11 -6.02 4.29 -8.10
CA TYR A 11 -4.94 3.32 -7.92
C TYR A 11 -4.99 2.78 -6.50
N GLN A 12 -5.15 1.47 -6.36
CA GLN A 12 -5.09 0.78 -5.08
C GLN A 12 -3.67 0.31 -4.83
N TYR A 13 -3.10 0.77 -3.72
CA TYR A 13 -1.83 0.32 -3.18
C TYR A 13 -2.13 -0.72 -2.11
N THR A 14 -1.46 -1.86 -2.18
CA THR A 14 -1.73 -3.02 -1.33
C THR A 14 -0.43 -3.61 -0.81
N ALA A 15 -0.31 -3.70 0.51
CA ALA A 15 0.70 -4.49 1.19
C ALA A 15 -0.02 -5.63 1.92
N ILE A 16 0.45 -6.86 1.73
CA ILE A 16 -0.10 -8.05 2.36
C ILE A 16 1.07 -8.76 3.00
N ASP A 17 0.93 -9.11 4.27
CA ASP A 17 1.86 -10.02 4.94
C ASP A 17 1.55 -11.48 4.55
N ASP A 18 2.61 -12.24 4.29
CA ASP A 18 2.49 -13.59 3.77
C ASP A 18 1.99 -14.58 4.83
N CYS A 19 2.38 -14.38 6.09
CA CYS A 19 2.10 -15.31 7.19
C CYS A 19 0.71 -15.12 7.77
N THR A 20 0.29 -13.87 8.00
CA THR A 20 -0.96 -13.51 8.69
C THR A 20 -2.06 -13.08 7.75
N ARG A 21 -1.73 -12.79 6.49
CA ARG A 21 -2.64 -12.14 5.52
C ARG A 21 -3.15 -10.78 5.99
N TYR A 22 -2.50 -10.14 6.96
CA TYR A 22 -2.78 -8.76 7.33
C TYR A 22 -2.53 -7.84 6.13
N LYS A 23 -3.42 -6.86 5.93
CA LYS A 23 -3.38 -6.00 4.74
C LYS A 23 -3.41 -4.53 5.12
N VAL A 24 -2.49 -3.77 4.54
CA VAL A 24 -2.54 -2.31 4.52
C VAL A 24 -2.93 -1.89 3.10
N LEU A 25 -4.00 -1.09 3.01
CA LEU A 25 -4.61 -0.65 1.75
C LEU A 25 -4.71 0.87 1.72
N ARG A 26 -4.41 1.48 0.57
CA ARG A 26 -4.65 2.91 0.29
C ARG A 26 -5.09 3.13 -1.14
N LEU A 27 -5.89 4.19 -1.35
CA LEU A 27 -6.31 4.64 -2.67
C LEU A 27 -5.66 5.97 -3.00
N PHE A 28 -5.06 6.06 -4.18
CA PHE A 28 -4.45 7.28 -4.70
C PHE A 28 -5.02 7.62 -6.08
N ARG A 29 -5.08 8.91 -6.39
CA ARG A 29 -5.58 9.37 -7.70
C ARG A 29 -4.61 9.07 -8.86
N ARG A 30 -3.32 8.94 -8.56
CA ARG A 30 -2.25 8.74 -9.54
C ARG A 30 -1.18 7.81 -8.98
N ARG A 31 -0.45 7.14 -9.87
CA ARG A 31 0.75 6.37 -9.52
C ARG A 31 1.99 7.26 -9.63
N THR A 32 2.40 7.88 -8.53
CA THR A 32 3.58 8.76 -8.43
C THR A 32 4.54 8.24 -7.37
N ALA A 33 5.82 8.60 -7.46
CA ALA A 33 6.81 8.24 -6.44
C ALA A 33 6.43 8.80 -5.05
N SER A 34 5.86 10.03 -5.01
CA SER A 34 5.39 10.66 -3.78
C SER A 34 4.31 9.83 -3.08
N ASN A 35 3.31 9.36 -3.82
CA ASN A 35 2.23 8.53 -3.28
C ASN A 35 2.76 7.16 -2.82
N THR A 36 3.76 6.62 -3.51
CA THR A 36 4.44 5.40 -3.09
C THR A 36 5.16 5.59 -1.75
N MET A 37 5.89 6.69 -1.56
CA MET A 37 6.55 7.01 -0.29
C MET A 37 5.56 7.21 0.86
N GLU A 38 4.44 7.90 0.59
CA GLU A 38 3.36 8.05 1.55
C GLU A 38 2.77 6.69 1.95
N PHE A 39 2.55 5.81 0.97
CA PHE A 39 2.07 4.45 1.24
C PHE A 39 3.06 3.63 2.07
N PHE A 40 4.37 3.73 1.79
CA PHE A 40 5.39 3.07 2.61
C PHE A 40 5.36 3.53 4.06
N GLY A 41 5.17 4.84 4.30
CA GLY A 41 4.98 5.37 5.65
C GLY A 41 3.80 4.73 6.36
N ALA A 42 2.65 4.63 5.69
CA ALA A 42 1.46 3.95 6.24
C ALA A 42 1.72 2.47 6.54
N VAL A 43 2.46 1.76 5.69
CA VAL A 43 2.80 0.34 5.93
C VAL A 43 3.70 0.19 7.16
N ILE A 44 4.68 1.07 7.35
CA ILE A 44 5.56 1.06 8.54
C ILE A 44 4.78 1.38 9.81
N GLU A 45 3.83 2.33 9.75
CA GLU A 45 3.04 2.76 10.91
C GLU A 45 1.96 1.73 11.32
N GLU A 46 1.29 1.11 10.35
CA GLU A 46 0.15 0.22 10.61
C GLU A 46 0.51 -1.25 10.77
N MET A 47 1.64 -1.71 10.22
CA MET A 47 2.01 -3.12 10.34
C MET A 47 2.31 -3.46 11.80
N PRO A 48 1.64 -4.49 12.38
CA PRO A 48 1.86 -4.86 13.78
C PRO A 48 3.15 -5.67 14.00
N PHE A 49 3.96 -5.83 12.96
CA PHE A 49 5.21 -6.59 12.97
C PHE A 49 6.27 -5.86 12.15
N ALA A 50 7.54 -6.15 12.45
CA ALA A 50 8.66 -5.57 11.72
C ALA A 50 8.61 -5.98 10.24
N ILE A 51 8.82 -5.01 9.37
CA ILE A 51 8.98 -5.24 7.93
C ILE A 51 10.41 -5.71 7.69
N GLN A 52 10.57 -6.81 6.93
CA GLN A 52 11.87 -7.41 6.60
C GLN A 52 12.34 -7.03 5.19
#